data_AF-A0A2N0KXI9-F1
#
_entry.id   AF-A0A2N0KXI9-F1
#
_cell.length_a   1.000
_cell.length_b   1.000
_cell.length_c   1.000
_cell.angle_alpha   90.00
_cell.angle_beta   90.00
_cell.angle_gamma   90.00
#
_symmetry.space_group_name_H-M   'P 1'
#
loop_
_entity.id
_entity.type
_entity.pdbx_description
1 polymer ?
#
loop_
_entity_poly.entity_id
_entity_poly.type
_entity_poly.pdbx_seq_one_letter_code
_entity_poly.pdbx_strand_id
1 'polypeptide(L)'
;MIKIISNLTISVLVSGPFFVLGISSLIIDSRLNPFTLASLIIGVLLLMIGVYISFRAVAPEPPLQDTETELARRHPSMKPAIARMIIGLPFLVVAGYLFQGTTIPYIYPFVVFIVGMYLFFQGAIRYIRNLHTTYVVTDLRAMKMYRFLWLNTREIPVSRIVSISEARGFFELLTNRGTVVVASGVGERQIVRMQDITNPAPVADVLRQSLA
;
A
#
# COMPACT_ATOMS: atom_id res chain seq x y z
N MET A 1 17.32 -9.01 8.49
CA MET A 1 17.19 -8.10 9.64
C MET A 1 16.71 -6.69 9.26
N ILE A 2 17.37 -5.99 8.32
CA ILE A 2 17.03 -4.61 7.90
C ILE A 2 15.56 -4.45 7.44
N LYS A 3 15.01 -5.41 6.66
CA LYS A 3 13.61 -5.38 6.22
C LYS A 3 12.59 -5.48 7.36
N ILE A 4 12.90 -6.26 8.41
CA ILE A 4 12.01 -6.43 9.57
C ILE A 4 11.96 -5.12 10.37
N ILE A 5 13.13 -4.49 10.58
CA ILE A 5 13.24 -3.20 11.27
C ILE A 5 12.47 -2.13 10.51
N SER A 6 12.65 -2.03 9.19
CA SER A 6 11.93 -1.07 8.35
C SER A 6 10.41 -1.25 8.43
N ASN A 7 9.92 -2.50 8.37
CA ASN A 7 8.48 -2.78 8.48
C ASN A 7 7.93 -2.46 9.88
N LEU A 8 8.72 -2.70 10.94
CA LEU A 8 8.37 -2.31 12.31
C LEU A 8 8.29 -0.79 12.47
N THR A 9 9.28 -0.05 11.97
CA THR A 9 9.26 1.43 12.00
C THR A 9 8.02 1.98 11.31
N ILE A 10 7.62 1.38 10.20
CA ILE A 10 6.42 1.81 9.48
C ILE A 10 5.16 1.43 10.24
N SER A 11 5.09 0.24 10.84
CA SER A 11 3.96 -0.18 11.67
C SER A 11 3.74 0.74 12.89
N VAL A 12 4.85 1.21 13.48
CA VAL A 12 4.83 2.22 14.55
C VAL A 12 4.39 3.57 14.00
N LEU A 13 4.84 3.96 12.81
CA LEU A 13 4.42 5.22 12.17
C LEU A 13 2.91 5.21 11.82
N VAL A 14 2.36 4.07 11.40
CA VAL A 14 0.94 3.91 11.07
C VAL A 14 0.07 3.92 12.33
N SER A 15 0.49 3.26 13.40
CA SER A 15 -0.28 3.20 14.66
C SER A 15 -0.08 4.44 15.54
N GLY A 16 1.05 5.15 15.39
CA GLY A 16 1.47 6.30 16.18
C GLY A 16 0.39 7.39 16.34
N PRO A 17 -0.26 7.86 15.27
CA PRO A 17 -1.32 8.87 15.37
C PRO A 17 -2.46 8.47 16.30
N PHE A 18 -2.84 7.19 16.33
CA PHE A 18 -3.91 6.69 17.20
C PHE A 18 -3.49 6.65 18.66
N PHE A 19 -2.24 6.24 18.92
CA PHE A 19 -1.68 6.30 20.28
C PHE A 19 -1.54 7.74 20.75
N VAL A 20 -1.07 8.65 19.91
CA VAL A 20 -0.95 10.09 20.25
C VAL A 20 -2.32 10.66 20.60
N LEU A 21 -3.35 10.39 19.78
CA LEU A 21 -4.72 10.86 20.03
C LEU A 21 -5.36 10.23 21.28
N GLY A 22 -5.10 8.94 21.53
CA GLY A 22 -5.61 8.24 22.71
C GLY A 22 -4.94 8.71 24.00
N ILE A 23 -3.62 8.82 24.00
CA ILE A 23 -2.85 9.27 25.18
C ILE A 23 -3.14 10.74 25.47
N SER A 24 -3.18 11.61 24.45
CA SER A 24 -3.53 13.02 24.66
C SER A 24 -4.92 13.20 25.25
N SER A 25 -5.89 12.40 24.78
CA SER A 25 -7.26 12.43 25.32
C SER A 25 -7.32 11.98 26.78
N LEU A 26 -6.48 11.03 27.19
CA LEU A 26 -6.42 10.52 28.57
C LEU A 26 -5.78 11.52 29.54
N ILE A 27 -4.80 12.30 29.05
CA ILE A 27 -4.15 13.37 29.82
C ILE A 27 -5.11 14.54 30.06
N ILE A 28 -5.90 14.91 29.04
CA ILE A 28 -6.79 16.08 29.09
C ILE A 28 -8.05 15.79 29.90
N ASP A 29 -8.70 14.67 29.60
CA ASP A 29 -9.92 14.22 30.24
C ASP A 29 -9.55 12.92 30.97
N SER A 30 -9.25 12.98 32.26
CA SER A 30 -8.83 11.79 33.05
C SER A 30 -9.91 10.69 33.15
N ARG A 31 -11.00 10.82 32.39
CA ARG A 31 -12.10 9.86 32.22
C ARG A 31 -11.87 9.00 30.99
N LEU A 32 -12.21 7.72 31.10
CA LEU A 32 -12.21 6.80 29.96
C LEU A 32 -13.42 7.07 29.06
N ASN A 33 -13.31 8.12 28.23
CA ASN A 33 -14.31 8.41 27.21
C ASN A 33 -14.30 7.32 26.11
N PRO A 34 -15.44 7.02 25.47
CA PRO A 34 -15.51 6.02 24.40
C PRO A 34 -14.54 6.29 23.24
N PHE A 35 -14.27 7.57 22.94
CA PHE A 35 -13.29 7.99 21.93
C PHE A 35 -11.86 7.57 22.30
N THR A 36 -11.45 7.80 23.55
CA THR A 36 -10.13 7.40 24.08
C THR A 36 -9.93 5.89 23.97
N LEU A 37 -10.95 5.12 24.35
CA LEU A 37 -10.92 3.66 24.22
C LEU A 37 -10.84 3.22 22.76
N ALA A 38 -11.67 3.81 21.89
CA ALA A 38 -11.69 3.47 20.47
C ALA A 38 -10.34 3.75 19.80
N SER A 39 -9.74 4.91 20.03
CA SER A 39 -8.45 5.27 19.40
C SER A 39 -7.32 4.36 19.89
N LEU A 40 -7.25 4.05 21.19
CA LEU A 40 -6.24 3.14 21.74
C LEU A 40 -6.41 1.71 21.24
N ILE A 41 -7.64 1.18 21.20
CA ILE A 41 -7.93 -0.16 20.67
C ILE A 41 -7.52 -0.24 19.20
N ILE A 42 -7.85 0.77 18.40
CA ILE A 42 -7.46 0.84 16.98
C ILE A 42 -5.94 0.91 16.85
N GLY A 43 -5.25 1.71 17.67
CA GLY A 43 -3.80 1.82 17.69
C GLY A 43 -3.13 0.48 17.99
N VAL A 44 -3.59 -0.23 19.03
CA VAL A 44 -3.11 -1.57 19.39
C VAL A 44 -3.37 -2.57 18.27
N LEU A 45 -4.56 -2.57 17.68
CA LEU A 45 -4.91 -3.47 16.58
C LEU A 45 -3.99 -3.25 15.37
N LEU A 46 -3.77 -1.99 14.98
CA LEU A 46 -2.88 -1.64 13.87
C LEU A 46 -1.43 -2.04 14.15
N LEU A 47 -0.95 -1.84 15.38
CA LEU A 47 0.38 -2.25 15.78
C LEU A 47 0.52 -3.77 15.71
N MET A 48 -0.44 -4.52 16.26
CA MET A 48 -0.47 -5.99 16.19
C MET A 48 -0.45 -6.51 14.76
N ILE A 49 -1.27 -5.94 13.88
CA ILE A 49 -1.29 -6.28 12.44
C ILE A 49 0.07 -5.97 11.79
N GLY A 50 0.63 -4.80 12.07
CA GLY A 50 1.92 -4.39 11.49
C GLY A 50 3.09 -5.26 11.96
N VAL A 51 3.12 -5.62 13.24
CA VAL A 51 4.08 -6.58 13.81
C VAL A 51 3.91 -7.96 13.18
N TYR A 52 2.67 -8.45 13.05
CA TYR A 52 2.37 -9.72 12.39
C TYR A 52 2.90 -9.77 10.95
N ILE A 53 2.67 -8.70 10.18
CA ILE A 53 3.17 -8.56 8.80
C ILE A 53 4.72 -8.53 8.78
N SER A 54 5.34 -7.81 9.72
CA SER A 54 6.80 -7.68 9.80
C SER A 54 7.50 -9.03 9.99
N PHE A 55 6.93 -9.92 10.78
CA PHE A 55 7.47 -11.27 11.00
C PHE A 55 7.20 -12.22 9.81
N ARG A 56 6.03 -12.13 9.17
CA ARG A 56 5.67 -12.95 8.00
C ARG A 56 6.37 -12.51 6.70
N ALA A 57 6.98 -11.34 6.67
CA ALA A 57 7.66 -10.78 5.50
C ALA A 57 9.05 -11.38 5.20
N VAL A 58 9.58 -12.30 6.03
CA VAL A 58 10.82 -13.04 5.71
C VAL A 58 10.46 -14.15 4.74
N ALA A 59 10.91 -13.99 3.50
CA ALA A 59 10.29 -14.60 2.34
C ALA A 59 11.36 -15.04 1.34
N PRO A 60 11.45 -16.33 0.97
CA PRO A 60 12.40 -16.83 -0.02
C PRO A 60 12.16 -16.19 -1.39
N GLU A 61 13.24 -16.05 -2.15
CA GLU A 61 13.29 -15.46 -3.48
C GLU A 61 12.40 -16.25 -4.46
N PRO A 62 11.80 -15.58 -5.46
CA PRO A 62 11.07 -16.29 -6.51
C PRO A 62 12.01 -17.32 -7.16
N PRO A 63 11.59 -18.58 -7.35
CA PRO A 63 12.43 -19.56 -8.02
C PRO A 63 12.56 -19.17 -9.49
N LEU A 64 13.70 -18.55 -9.82
CA LEU A 64 14.14 -18.39 -11.20
C LEU A 64 14.49 -19.78 -11.74
N GLN A 65 14.07 -20.09 -12.96
CA GLN A 65 14.56 -21.31 -13.62
C GLN A 65 16.04 -21.11 -13.99
N ASP A 66 16.83 -22.18 -14.00
CA ASP A 66 18.31 -22.13 -14.14
C ASP A 66 18.83 -21.46 -15.43
N THR A 67 17.96 -21.18 -16.41
CA THR A 67 18.27 -20.52 -17.69
C THR A 67 17.58 -19.17 -17.88
N GLU A 68 16.86 -18.68 -16.87
CA GLU A 68 16.06 -17.45 -16.94
C GLU A 68 16.86 -16.26 -16.41
N THR A 69 17.07 -15.23 -17.24
CA THR A 69 17.73 -13.99 -16.78
C THR A 69 16.70 -12.93 -16.35
N GLU A 70 16.97 -12.28 -15.22
CA GLU A 70 16.11 -11.22 -14.69
C GLU A 70 16.47 -9.89 -15.37
N LEU A 71 15.61 -9.42 -16.27
CA LEU A 71 15.82 -8.16 -17.00
C LEU A 71 15.47 -6.94 -16.13
N ALA A 72 14.39 -7.02 -15.34
CA ALA A 72 13.99 -5.93 -14.47
C ALA A 72 13.15 -6.38 -13.27
N ARG A 73 13.58 -5.96 -12.07
CA ARG A 73 12.79 -6.04 -10.83
C ARG A 73 12.27 -4.69 -10.42
N ARG A 74 10.96 -4.57 -10.16
CA ARG A 74 10.37 -3.34 -9.64
C ARG A 74 9.38 -3.59 -8.52
N HIS A 75 9.40 -2.69 -7.54
CA HIS A 75 8.41 -2.61 -6.48
C HIS A 75 7.45 -1.43 -6.74
N PRO A 76 6.15 -1.57 -6.43
CA PRO A 76 5.22 -0.47 -6.52
C PRO A 76 5.62 0.67 -5.57
N SER A 77 5.39 1.90 -6.00
CA SER A 77 5.64 3.09 -5.19
C SER A 77 4.69 3.15 -3.99
N MET A 78 5.25 3.51 -2.83
CA MET A 78 4.49 3.70 -1.57
C MET A 78 3.90 5.11 -1.43
N LYS A 79 4.39 6.08 -2.22
CA LYS A 79 3.98 7.49 -2.19
C LYS A 79 2.45 7.72 -2.19
N PRO A 80 1.65 7.09 -3.07
CA PRO A 80 0.20 7.33 -3.10
C PRO A 80 -0.52 6.79 -1.87
N ALA A 81 0.01 5.73 -1.26
CA ALA A 81 -0.56 5.16 -0.05
C ALA A 81 -0.30 6.10 1.13
N ILE A 82 0.95 6.57 1.29
CA ILE A 82 1.35 7.52 2.33
C ILE A 82 0.58 8.84 2.20
N ALA A 83 0.41 9.37 0.99
CA ALA A 83 -0.34 10.61 0.77
C ALA A 83 -1.80 10.50 1.28
N ARG A 84 -2.48 9.38 1.02
CA ARG A 84 -3.84 9.13 1.52
C ARG A 84 -3.90 9.05 3.04
N MET A 85 -2.89 8.42 3.65
CA MET A 85 -2.78 8.35 5.11
C MET A 85 -2.59 9.75 5.72
N ILE A 86 -1.69 10.56 5.15
CA ILE A 86 -1.44 11.94 5.60
C ILE A 86 -2.71 12.79 5.46
N ILE A 87 -3.45 12.67 4.36
CA ILE A 87 -4.73 13.40 4.17
C ILE A 87 -5.77 12.99 5.22
N GLY A 88 -5.77 11.74 5.68
CA GLY A 88 -6.68 11.28 6.74
C GLY A 88 -6.36 11.86 8.12
N LEU A 89 -5.10 12.21 8.40
CA LEU A 89 -4.67 12.67 9.74
C LEU A 89 -5.35 13.96 10.21
N PRO A 90 -5.44 15.05 9.41
CA PRO A 90 -6.16 16.25 9.79
C PRO A 90 -7.61 15.97 10.24
N PHE A 91 -8.32 15.09 9.55
CA PHE A 91 -9.70 14.73 9.93
C PHE A 91 -9.75 14.02 11.29
N LEU A 92 -8.78 13.14 11.58
CA LEU A 92 -8.68 12.49 12.89
C LEU A 92 -8.35 13.48 14.02
N VAL A 93 -7.46 14.45 13.75
CA VAL A 93 -7.12 15.51 14.71
C VAL A 93 -8.32 16.42 14.97
N VAL A 94 -9.02 16.85 13.92
CA VAL A 94 -10.23 17.69 14.05
C VAL A 94 -11.33 16.93 14.80
N ALA A 95 -11.51 15.64 14.53
CA ALA A 95 -12.46 14.82 15.29
C ALA A 95 -12.09 14.74 16.77
N GLY A 96 -10.82 14.50 17.11
CA GLY A 96 -10.34 14.49 18.48
C GLY A 96 -10.56 15.82 19.20
N TYR A 97 -10.29 16.92 18.52
CA TYR A 97 -10.57 18.26 19.03
C TYR A 97 -12.07 18.48 19.28
N LEU A 98 -12.94 18.11 18.34
CA LEU A 98 -14.39 18.23 18.49
C LEU A 98 -14.93 17.38 19.65
N PHE A 99 -14.38 16.18 19.87
CA PHE A 99 -14.78 15.29 20.97
C PHE A 99 -14.45 15.84 22.36
N GLN A 100 -13.40 16.64 22.49
CA GLN A 100 -12.92 17.15 23.78
C GLN A 100 -13.34 18.62 24.02
N GLY A 101 -13.32 19.42 22.97
CA GLY A 101 -13.42 20.88 23.07
C GLY A 101 -14.82 21.45 22.89
N THR A 102 -15.85 20.63 22.60
CA THR A 102 -17.16 21.16 22.24
C THR A 102 -18.34 20.43 22.86
N THR A 103 -19.37 21.19 23.24
CA THR A 103 -20.71 20.70 23.64
C THR A 103 -21.62 20.40 22.43
N ILE A 104 -21.02 20.24 21.25
CA ILE A 104 -21.73 19.85 20.02
C ILE A 104 -22.23 18.40 20.18
N PRO A 105 -23.41 18.04 19.64
CA PRO A 105 -23.88 16.67 19.66
C PRO A 105 -22.84 15.68 19.14
N TYR A 106 -22.63 14.57 19.85
CA TYR A 106 -21.61 13.55 19.55
C TYR A 106 -21.66 12.99 18.11
N ILE A 107 -22.77 13.18 17.39
CA ILE A 107 -22.95 12.79 15.99
C ILE A 107 -21.93 13.46 15.07
N TYR A 108 -21.67 14.75 15.24
CA TYR A 108 -20.75 15.49 14.36
C TYR A 108 -19.28 15.06 14.49
N PRO A 109 -18.66 15.03 15.69
CA PRO A 109 -17.30 14.52 15.85
C PRO A 109 -17.18 13.05 15.40
N PHE A 110 -18.23 12.24 15.59
CA PHE A 110 -18.25 10.86 15.15
C PHE A 110 -18.23 10.69 13.63
N VAL A 111 -19.01 11.50 12.89
CA VAL A 111 -18.98 11.48 11.41
C VAL A 111 -17.60 11.90 10.88
N VAL A 112 -17.02 12.97 11.43
CA VAL A 112 -15.67 13.42 11.04
C VAL A 112 -14.63 12.34 11.35
N PHE A 113 -14.74 11.66 12.48
CA PHE A 113 -13.89 10.53 12.85
C PHE A 113 -14.00 9.38 11.84
N ILE A 114 -15.21 8.98 11.44
CA ILE A 114 -15.42 7.93 10.44
C ILE A 114 -14.79 8.31 9.09
N VAL A 115 -14.94 9.57 8.65
CA VAL A 115 -14.35 10.03 7.39
C VAL A 115 -12.82 9.98 7.44
N GLY A 116 -12.22 10.47 8.54
CA GLY A 116 -10.78 10.40 8.75
C GLY A 116 -10.26 8.97 8.78
N MET A 117 -10.96 8.09 9.50
CA MET A 117 -10.70 6.66 9.55
C MET A 117 -10.75 6.03 8.15
N TYR A 118 -11.82 6.28 7.40
CA TYR A 118 -11.99 5.71 6.07
C TYR A 118 -10.82 6.07 5.14
N LEU A 119 -10.43 7.34 5.07
CA LEU A 119 -9.31 7.80 4.25
C LEU A 119 -7.98 7.19 4.70
N PHE A 120 -7.76 7.15 6.01
CA PHE A 120 -6.55 6.58 6.60
C PHE A 120 -6.42 5.08 6.28
N PHE A 121 -7.48 4.30 6.52
CA PHE A 121 -7.49 2.85 6.27
C PHE A 121 -7.42 2.52 4.78
N GLN A 122 -8.04 3.31 3.90
CA GLN A 122 -7.86 3.16 2.45
C GLN A 122 -6.38 3.35 2.05
N GLY A 123 -5.68 4.28 2.70
CA GLY A 123 -4.23 4.45 2.55
C GLY A 123 -3.45 3.26 3.09
N ALA A 124 -3.76 2.80 4.30
CA ALA A 124 -3.07 1.69 4.97
C ALA A 124 -3.25 0.35 4.23
N ILE A 125 -4.46 0.02 3.76
CA ILE A 125 -4.71 -1.18 2.97
C ILE A 125 -3.91 -1.15 1.67
N ARG A 126 -3.89 0.00 0.98
CA ARG A 126 -3.07 0.17 -0.22
C ARG A 126 -1.58 0.04 0.09
N TYR A 127 -1.13 0.58 1.22
CA TYR A 127 0.25 0.49 1.67
C TYR A 127 0.68 -0.97 1.87
N ILE A 128 -0.10 -1.74 2.64
CA ILE A 128 0.13 -3.18 2.88
C ILE A 128 0.14 -3.94 1.56
N ARG A 129 -0.83 -3.67 0.67
CA ARG A 129 -0.88 -4.31 -0.64
C ARG A 129 0.37 -4.04 -1.47
N ASN A 130 0.87 -2.81 -1.47
CA ASN A 130 2.05 -2.41 -2.22
C ASN A 130 3.33 -3.07 -1.66
N LEU A 131 3.41 -3.24 -0.33
CA LEU A 131 4.53 -3.92 0.34
C LEU A 131 4.65 -5.40 -0.08
N HIS A 132 3.52 -6.05 -0.36
CA HIS A 132 3.43 -7.46 -0.75
C HIS A 132 3.37 -7.71 -2.25
N THR A 133 3.49 -6.66 -3.07
CA THR A 133 3.48 -6.80 -4.54
C THR A 133 4.88 -6.63 -5.09
N THR A 134 5.33 -7.60 -5.90
CA THR A 134 6.59 -7.50 -6.65
C THR A 134 6.32 -7.76 -8.12
N TYR A 135 6.91 -6.93 -8.97
CA TYR A 135 6.89 -7.11 -10.43
C TYR A 135 8.27 -7.57 -10.87
N VAL A 136 8.30 -8.69 -11.58
CA VAL A 136 9.52 -9.27 -12.16
C VAL A 136 9.28 -9.44 -13.65
N VAL A 137 10.22 -8.95 -14.45
CA VAL A 137 10.25 -9.16 -15.90
C VAL A 137 11.50 -9.95 -16.23
N THR A 138 11.31 -11.08 -16.89
CA THR A 138 12.37 -11.96 -17.40
C THR A 138 12.25 -12.09 -18.91
N ASP A 139 13.24 -12.73 -19.54
CA ASP A 139 13.30 -12.96 -20.99
C ASP A 139 12.11 -13.79 -21.49
N LEU A 140 11.60 -14.67 -20.63
CA LEU A 140 10.58 -15.67 -20.99
C LEU A 140 9.18 -15.28 -20.52
N ARG A 141 9.06 -14.52 -19.42
CA ARG A 141 7.75 -14.20 -18.80
C ARG A 141 7.74 -12.89 -18.03
N ALA A 142 6.58 -12.25 -18.04
CA ALA A 142 6.26 -11.15 -17.14
C ALA A 142 5.44 -11.68 -15.97
N MET A 143 5.92 -11.47 -14.74
CA MET A 143 5.32 -12.02 -13.53
C MET A 143 4.88 -10.94 -12.56
N LYS A 144 3.65 -11.06 -12.07
CA LYS A 144 3.13 -10.30 -10.92
C LYS A 144 2.95 -11.25 -9.75
N MET A 145 3.72 -11.03 -8.69
CA MET A 145 3.62 -11.79 -7.45
C MET A 145 2.92 -10.94 -6.38
N TYR A 146 1.81 -11.44 -5.85
CA TYR A 146 1.14 -10.88 -4.68
C TYR A 146 1.23 -11.86 -3.50
N ARG A 147 1.71 -11.38 -2.35
CA ARG A 147 2.07 -12.24 -1.22
C ARG A 147 1.55 -11.71 0.12
N PHE A 148 0.24 -11.73 0.35
CA PHE A 148 -0.36 -11.22 1.60
C PHE A 148 -0.66 -12.33 2.63
N LEU A 149 -1.10 -13.51 2.18
CA LEU A 149 -1.32 -14.73 2.99
C LEU A 149 -1.27 -15.99 2.13
N TRP A 150 -1.68 -15.87 0.86
CA TRP A 150 -1.46 -16.85 -0.20
C TRP A 150 -0.40 -16.32 -1.18
N LEU A 151 0.37 -17.22 -1.79
CA LEU A 151 1.19 -16.89 -2.96
C LEU A 151 0.28 -16.92 -4.19
N ASN A 152 -0.05 -15.74 -4.71
CA ASN A 152 -0.75 -15.64 -5.99
C ASN A 152 0.23 -15.09 -7.04
N THR A 153 0.74 -15.99 -7.87
CA THR A 153 1.62 -15.66 -8.98
C THR A 153 0.81 -15.68 -10.26
N ARG A 154 0.75 -14.54 -10.94
CA ARG A 154 0.22 -14.47 -12.30
C ARG A 154 1.38 -14.26 -13.24
N GLU A 155 1.54 -15.20 -14.17
CA GLU A 155 2.61 -15.20 -15.16
C GLU A 155 1.97 -15.13 -16.55
N ILE A 156 2.54 -14.30 -17.41
CA ILE A 156 2.22 -14.25 -18.84
C ILE A 156 3.53 -14.47 -19.59
N PRO A 157 3.64 -15.52 -20.43
CA PRO A 157 4.82 -15.70 -21.27
C PRO A 157 4.92 -14.57 -22.29
N VAL A 158 6.14 -14.10 -22.56
CA VAL A 158 6.38 -12.95 -23.44
C VAL A 158 5.83 -13.20 -24.84
N SER A 159 5.95 -14.44 -25.34
CA SER A 159 5.40 -14.88 -26.64
C SER A 159 3.88 -14.73 -26.79
N ARG A 160 3.14 -14.54 -25.69
CA ARG A 160 1.68 -14.35 -25.71
C ARG A 160 1.29 -12.88 -25.48
N ILE A 161 2.23 -11.94 -25.36
CA ILE A 161 1.91 -10.52 -25.17
C ILE A 161 1.48 -9.92 -26.51
N VAL A 162 0.27 -9.36 -26.56
CA VAL A 162 -0.31 -8.77 -27.79
C VAL A 162 -0.15 -7.26 -27.78
N SER A 163 -0.29 -6.62 -26.61
CA SER A 163 -0.18 -5.17 -26.50
C SER A 163 0.38 -4.73 -25.17
N ILE A 164 1.27 -3.75 -25.21
CA ILE A 164 1.81 -3.03 -24.05
C ILE A 164 1.26 -1.62 -24.10
N SER A 165 0.46 -1.23 -23.10
CA SER A 165 -0.06 0.12 -22.95
C SER A 165 0.56 0.79 -21.74
N GLU A 166 1.11 1.97 -21.93
CA GLU A 166 1.56 2.82 -20.84
C GLU A 166 0.47 3.85 -20.52
N ALA A 167 -0.08 3.78 -19.32
CA ALA A 167 -1.04 4.75 -18.83
C ALA A 167 -0.38 5.59 -17.74
N ARG A 168 -0.45 6.92 -17.88
CA ARG A 168 -0.02 7.87 -16.85
C ARG A 168 -1.18 8.80 -16.52
N GLY A 169 -1.67 8.74 -15.28
CA GLY A 169 -2.61 9.73 -14.76
C GLY A 169 -1.94 11.07 -14.43
N PHE A 170 -2.72 12.14 -14.21
CA PHE A 170 -2.21 13.47 -13.86
C PHE A 170 -1.33 13.47 -12.59
N PHE A 171 -1.77 12.79 -11.53
CA PHE A 171 -0.97 12.62 -10.31
C PHE A 171 0.27 11.74 -10.51
N GLU A 172 0.26 10.86 -11.50
CA GLU A 172 1.38 9.98 -11.83
C GLU A 172 2.44 10.75 -12.63
N LEU A 173 2.03 11.60 -13.57
CA LEU A 173 2.89 12.57 -14.27
C LEU A 173 3.64 13.48 -13.28
N LEU A 174 2.93 14.08 -12.32
CA LEU A 174 3.53 14.99 -11.33
C LEU A 174 4.55 14.28 -10.42
N THR A 175 4.36 12.99 -10.17
CA THR A 175 5.21 12.21 -9.25
C THR A 175 6.19 11.27 -9.96
N ASN A 176 6.32 11.42 -11.28
CA ASN A 176 7.11 10.59 -12.19
C ASN A 176 6.87 9.08 -12.03
N ARG A 177 5.58 8.72 -11.98
CA ARG A 177 5.05 7.36 -11.91
C ARG A 177 4.27 7.04 -13.16
N GLY A 178 4.08 5.76 -13.42
CA GLY A 178 3.15 5.30 -14.45
C GLY A 178 2.73 3.86 -14.23
N THR A 179 1.71 3.46 -14.98
CA THR A 179 1.16 2.11 -15.00
C THR A 179 1.46 1.47 -16.34
N VAL A 180 2.13 0.32 -16.32
CA VAL A 180 2.34 -0.50 -17.52
C VAL A 180 1.30 -1.62 -17.52
N VAL A 181 0.51 -1.68 -18.58
CA VAL A 181 -0.52 -2.69 -18.78
C VAL A 181 -0.04 -3.61 -19.89
N VAL A 182 0.23 -4.86 -19.52
CA VAL A 182 0.58 -5.93 -20.47
C VAL A 182 -0.66 -6.77 -20.70
N ALA A 183 -1.13 -6.86 -21.94
CA ALA A 183 -2.28 -7.67 -22.31
C ALA A 183 -1.87 -8.81 -23.25
N SER A 184 -2.35 -10.01 -22.94
CA SER A 184 -2.05 -11.24 -23.66
C SER A 184 -3.19 -11.72 -24.59
N GLY A 185 -4.32 -10.99 -24.59
CA GLY A 185 -5.52 -11.29 -25.38
C GLY A 185 -6.75 -10.54 -24.86
N VAL A 186 -7.94 -10.88 -25.37
CA VAL A 186 -9.21 -10.22 -25.01
C VAL A 186 -9.81 -10.86 -23.75
N GLY A 187 -9.61 -10.23 -22.59
CA GLY A 187 -10.28 -10.61 -21.33
C GLY A 187 -9.52 -10.19 -20.06
N GLU A 188 -10.24 -9.84 -19.00
CA GLU A 188 -9.68 -9.29 -17.74
C GLU A 188 -8.67 -10.23 -17.03
N ARG A 189 -8.79 -11.55 -17.25
CA ARG A 189 -7.86 -12.56 -16.71
C ARG A 189 -6.51 -12.62 -17.45
N GLN A 190 -6.44 -12.05 -18.65
CA GLN A 190 -5.25 -12.06 -19.53
C GLN A 190 -4.48 -10.73 -19.50
N ILE A 191 -4.80 -9.85 -18.55
CA ILE A 191 -4.18 -8.54 -18.39
C ILE A 191 -3.38 -8.52 -17.08
N VAL A 192 -2.06 -8.30 -17.19
CA VAL A 192 -1.20 -8.00 -16.04
C VAL A 192 -0.98 -6.50 -15.99
N ARG A 193 -1.63 -5.85 -15.01
CA ARG A 193 -1.44 -4.44 -14.69
C ARG A 193 -0.32 -4.29 -13.66
N MET A 194 0.79 -3.71 -14.10
CA MET A 194 1.89 -3.28 -13.23
C MET A 194 1.70 -1.80 -12.90
N GLN A 195 1.16 -1.54 -11.71
CA GLN A 195 0.74 -0.21 -11.28
C GLN A 195 1.79 0.46 -10.39
N ASP A 196 1.80 1.80 -10.42
CA ASP A 196 2.63 2.65 -9.56
C ASP A 196 4.15 2.38 -9.68
N ILE A 197 4.65 2.06 -10.88
CA ILE A 197 6.09 1.88 -11.10
C ILE A 197 6.77 3.25 -11.18
N THR A 198 7.86 3.42 -10.43
CA THR A 198 8.73 4.60 -10.52
C THR A 198 9.57 4.51 -11.79
N ASN A 199 9.39 5.47 -12.71
CA ASN A 199 9.95 5.47 -14.07
C ASN A 199 9.62 4.19 -14.86
N PRO A 200 8.44 4.13 -15.52
CA PRO A 200 8.00 2.95 -16.27
C PRO A 200 8.73 2.72 -17.61
N ALA A 201 9.40 3.74 -18.16
CA ALA A 201 9.97 3.70 -19.52
C ALA A 201 10.97 2.56 -19.73
N PRO A 202 11.97 2.32 -18.83
CA PRO A 202 12.92 1.22 -19.01
C PRO A 202 12.26 -0.16 -19.02
N VAL A 203 11.17 -0.36 -18.28
CA VAL A 203 10.45 -1.65 -18.26
C VAL A 203 9.66 -1.85 -19.55
N ALA A 204 9.04 -0.78 -20.07
CA ALA A 204 8.33 -0.83 -21.34
C ALA A 204 9.28 -1.05 -22.53
N ASP A 205 10.46 -0.43 -22.50
CA ASP A 205 11.45 -0.56 -23.58
C ASP A 205 12.10 -1.95 -23.60
N VAL A 206 12.41 -2.53 -22.43
CA VAL A 206 12.86 -3.92 -22.31
C VAL A 206 11.82 -4.90 -22.84
N LEU A 207 10.53 -4.70 -22.51
CA LEU A 207 9.45 -5.54 -23.01
C LEU A 207 9.20 -5.37 -24.52
N ARG A 208 9.46 -4.19 -25.08
CA ARG A 208 9.40 -3.97 -26.54
C ARG A 208 10.56 -4.66 -27.25
N GLN A 209 11.75 -4.61 -26.67
CA GLN A 209 12.94 -5.25 -27.22
C GLN A 209 12.83 -6.78 -27.23
N SER A 210 12.16 -7.38 -26.23
CA SER A 210 11.93 -8.83 -26.19
C SER A 210 10.80 -9.32 -27.10
N LEU A 211 10.03 -8.42 -27.72
CA LEU A 211 8.98 -8.73 -28.69
C LEU A 211 9.41 -8.53 -30.15
N ALA A 212 10.56 -7.89 -30.37
CA ALA A 212 11.14 -7.66 -31.70
C ALA A 212 11.96 -8.88 -32.14
#